data_AF-A0A7V3RNQ9-F1
#
_entry.id   AF-A0A7V3RNQ9-F1
#
_cell.length_a   1.000
_cell.length_b   1.000
_cell.length_c   1.000
_cell.angle_alpha   90.00
_cell.angle_beta   90.00
_cell.angle_gamma   90.00
#
_symmetry.space_group_name_H-M   'P 1'
#
loop_
_entity.id
_entity.type
_entity.pdbx_description
1 polymer ?
#
loop_
_entity_poly.entity_id
_entity_poly.type
_entity_poly.pdbx_seq_one_letter_code
_entity_poly.pdbx_strand_id
1 'polypeptide(L)'
;PHLEHLNRQFPDRPDVLARLGHCRFLQGRNEEARRLLEAAVEKLPDDPYVLIQLGRLEIQQGQPSKAEHYLRRALTIDPTDAEVQYLLADSLRKQDRFEEAEAVLEQHRQNEARLKRFTQLLREATERPLTDPDALCEIGRLFLDGKQERLGLYWLQQALEHDPAHPPTLQALADYYEKIGQAAKAAVYRGKLKPAGHAVSAASVKRR
;
A
#
# COMPACT_ATOMS: atom_id res chain seq x y z
N PRO A 1 29.38 22.19 -10.41
CA PRO A 1 30.32 21.92 -11.52
C PRO A 1 29.93 20.75 -12.44
N HIS A 2 29.82 19.50 -11.96
CA HIS A 2 29.56 18.34 -12.85
C HIS A 2 28.19 18.39 -13.55
N LEU A 3 27.11 18.65 -12.80
CA LEU A 3 25.76 18.76 -13.38
C LEU A 3 25.59 19.99 -14.29
N GLU A 4 26.29 21.09 -14.00
CA GLU A 4 26.29 22.29 -14.84
C GLU A 4 27.03 22.02 -16.17
N HIS A 5 28.12 21.24 -16.13
CA HIS A 5 28.82 20.79 -17.33
C HIS A 5 27.95 19.85 -18.16
N LEU A 6 27.29 18.88 -17.53
CA LEU A 6 26.33 17.98 -18.16
C LEU A 6 25.17 18.75 -18.82
N ASN A 7 24.61 19.76 -18.16
CA ASN A 7 23.55 20.59 -18.74
C ASN A 7 24.06 21.50 -19.88
N ARG A 8 25.35 21.85 -19.92
CA ARG A 8 25.94 22.54 -21.08
C ARG A 8 26.12 21.62 -22.27
N GLN A 9 26.48 20.35 -22.04
CA GLN A 9 26.68 19.36 -23.09
C GLN A 9 25.36 18.77 -23.62
N PHE A 10 24.40 18.59 -22.73
CA PHE A 10 23.06 18.09 -23.01
C PHE A 10 22.03 19.02 -22.38
N PRO A 11 21.84 20.21 -22.97
CA PRO A 11 20.84 21.14 -22.49
C PRO A 11 19.48 20.48 -22.51
N ASP A 12 18.67 20.80 -21.50
CA ASP A 12 17.25 20.48 -21.49
C ASP A 12 16.91 18.98 -21.29
N ARG A 13 17.87 18.21 -20.79
CA ARG A 13 17.66 16.85 -20.29
C ARG A 13 16.90 16.87 -18.96
N PRO A 14 15.68 16.30 -18.87
CA PRO A 14 14.84 16.47 -17.69
C PRO A 14 15.42 15.82 -16.43
N ASP A 15 16.17 14.72 -16.55
CA ASP A 15 16.90 14.09 -15.44
C ASP A 15 18.02 14.99 -14.88
N VAL A 16 18.71 15.72 -15.75
CA VAL A 16 19.75 16.69 -15.36
C VAL A 16 19.13 17.94 -14.76
N LEU A 17 18.03 18.44 -15.34
CA LEU A 17 17.26 19.57 -14.82
C LEU A 17 16.74 19.27 -13.41
N ALA A 18 16.18 18.09 -13.18
CA ALA A 18 15.69 17.68 -11.87
C ALA A 18 16.79 17.66 -10.81
N ARG A 19 17.93 17.05 -11.14
CA ARG A 19 19.10 16.99 -10.23
C ARG A 19 19.69 18.36 -9.97
N LEU A 20 19.76 19.22 -10.99
CA LEU A 20 20.19 20.62 -10.82
C LEU A 20 19.20 21.40 -9.94
N GLY A 21 17.90 21.22 -10.16
CA GLY A 21 16.84 21.82 -9.35
C GLY A 21 17.00 21.46 -7.88
N HIS A 22 17.21 20.18 -7.57
CA HIS A 22 17.52 19.71 -6.21
C HIS A 22 18.81 20.35 -5.65
N CYS A 23 19.89 20.44 -6.44
CA CYS A 23 21.10 21.13 -5.99
C CYS A 23 20.85 22.62 -5.68
N ARG A 24 20.06 23.32 -6.50
CA ARG A 24 19.69 24.72 -6.28
C ARG A 24 18.83 24.90 -5.02
N PHE A 25 17.92 23.97 -4.79
CA PHE A 25 17.11 23.90 -3.57
C PHE A 25 18.00 23.78 -2.31
N LEU A 26 18.95 22.84 -2.31
CA LEU A 26 19.89 22.67 -1.20
C LEU A 26 20.80 23.90 -0.98
N GLN A 27 21.00 24.72 -2.00
CA GLN A 27 21.73 25.99 -1.93
C GLN A 27 20.85 27.17 -1.45
N GLY A 28 19.57 26.94 -1.12
CA GLY A 28 18.60 27.96 -0.76
C GLY A 28 18.10 28.79 -1.95
N ARG A 29 18.45 28.43 -3.19
CA ARG A 29 18.06 29.15 -4.41
C ARG A 29 16.72 28.62 -4.92
N ASN A 30 15.67 28.87 -4.14
CA ASN A 30 14.36 28.26 -4.32
C ASN A 30 13.69 28.62 -5.66
N GLU A 31 13.85 29.85 -6.15
CA GLU A 31 13.31 30.27 -7.45
C GLU A 31 14.00 29.57 -8.63
N GLU A 32 15.32 29.40 -8.57
CA GLU A 32 16.05 28.63 -9.60
C GLU A 32 15.63 27.15 -9.54
N ALA A 33 15.52 26.60 -8.33
CA ALA A 33 15.07 25.23 -8.14
C ALA A 33 13.68 24.99 -8.74
N ARG A 34 12.74 25.91 -8.47
CA ARG A 34 11.38 25.89 -9.02
C ARG A 34 11.38 25.79 -10.53
N ARG A 35 12.05 26.72 -11.21
CA ARG A 35 12.09 26.76 -12.68
C ARG A 35 12.66 25.48 -13.28
N LEU A 36 13.73 24.95 -12.68
CA LEU A 36 14.37 23.72 -13.16
C LEU A 36 13.49 22.49 -12.94
N LEU A 37 12.80 22.41 -11.81
CA LEU A 37 11.91 21.29 -11.48
C LEU A 37 10.60 21.35 -12.28
N GLU A 38 10.06 22.54 -12.54
CA GLU A 38 8.88 22.74 -13.40
C GLU A 38 9.19 22.33 -14.85
N ALA A 39 10.34 22.74 -15.40
CA ALA A 39 10.78 22.27 -16.71
C ALA A 39 11.02 20.74 -16.77
N ALA A 40 11.47 20.14 -15.67
CA ALA A 40 11.63 18.70 -15.57
C ALA A 40 10.29 17.96 -15.55
N VAL A 41 9.30 18.43 -14.78
CA VAL A 41 8.00 17.76 -14.65
C VAL A 41 7.14 17.88 -15.90
N GLU A 42 7.31 18.94 -16.70
CA GLU A 42 6.66 19.05 -18.01
C GLU A 42 7.04 17.90 -18.95
N LYS A 43 8.26 17.39 -18.82
CA LYS A 43 8.80 16.32 -19.67
C LYS A 43 8.69 14.95 -19.05
N LEU A 44 8.73 14.90 -17.72
CA LEU A 44 8.64 13.69 -16.91
C LEU A 44 7.51 13.87 -15.89
N PRO A 45 6.25 13.89 -16.33
CA PRO A 45 5.12 14.21 -15.46
C PRO A 45 5.00 13.23 -14.30
N ASP A 46 5.25 11.94 -14.55
CA ASP A 46 5.08 10.87 -13.58
C ASP A 46 6.41 10.26 -13.14
N ASP A 47 7.51 11.03 -13.19
CA ASP A 47 8.77 10.60 -12.59
C ASP A 47 8.73 10.85 -11.06
N PRO A 48 8.86 9.79 -10.23
CA PRO A 48 8.77 9.92 -8.77
C PRO A 48 9.79 10.89 -8.22
N TYR A 49 11.01 10.91 -8.76
CA TYR A 49 12.08 11.76 -8.26
C TYR A 49 11.71 13.24 -8.46
N VAL A 50 11.26 13.63 -9.65
CA VAL A 50 10.82 15.01 -9.93
C VAL A 50 9.66 15.43 -9.01
N LEU A 51 8.65 14.56 -8.87
CA LEU A 51 7.48 14.82 -8.03
C LEU A 51 7.87 15.02 -6.55
N ILE A 52 8.78 14.19 -6.03
CA ILE A 52 9.30 14.31 -4.66
C ILE A 52 10.04 15.63 -4.47
N GLN A 53 10.90 16.03 -5.41
CA GLN A 53 11.64 17.29 -5.31
C GLN A 53 10.71 18.50 -5.35
N LEU A 54 9.67 18.49 -6.19
CA LEU A 54 8.63 19.52 -6.18
C LEU A 54 7.87 19.54 -4.85
N GLY A 55 7.49 18.38 -4.31
CA GLY A 55 6.87 18.27 -2.99
C GLY A 55 7.71 18.92 -1.89
N ARG A 56 9.01 18.60 -1.83
CA ARG A 56 9.98 19.19 -0.87
C ARG A 56 10.07 20.71 -1.01
N LEU A 57 10.19 21.19 -2.24
CA LEU A 57 10.27 22.62 -2.53
C LEU A 57 9.01 23.35 -2.05
N GLU A 58 7.82 22.83 -2.36
CA GLU A 58 6.56 23.47 -1.99
C GLU A 58 6.33 23.48 -0.47
N ILE A 59 6.75 22.43 0.25
CA ILE A 59 6.75 22.42 1.73
C ILE A 59 7.61 23.57 2.27
N GLN A 60 8.85 23.73 1.76
CA GLN A 60 9.76 24.78 2.21
C GLN A 60 9.26 26.19 1.85
N GLN A 61 8.53 26.33 0.75
CA GLN A 61 7.94 27.60 0.32
C GLN A 61 6.63 27.95 1.05
N GLY A 62 6.20 27.14 2.02
CA GLY A 62 4.94 27.37 2.76
C GLY A 62 3.71 27.12 1.90
N GLN A 63 3.81 26.26 0.89
CA GLN A 63 2.73 25.88 -0.02
C GLN A 63 2.35 24.40 0.15
N PRO A 64 1.95 23.95 1.36
CA PRO A 64 1.75 22.54 1.63
C PRO A 64 0.67 21.90 0.74
N SER A 65 -0.39 22.62 0.38
CA SER A 65 -1.43 22.07 -0.53
C SER A 65 -0.89 21.73 -1.93
N LYS A 66 0.09 22.48 -2.45
CA LYS A 66 0.79 22.13 -3.69
C LYS A 66 1.71 20.92 -3.49
N ALA A 67 2.39 20.85 -2.35
CA ALA A 67 3.20 19.69 -2.02
C ALA A 67 2.38 18.41 -1.96
N GLU A 68 1.21 18.44 -1.32
CA GLU A 68 0.29 17.31 -1.25
C GLU A 68 -0.08 16.80 -2.64
N HIS A 69 -0.35 17.71 -3.59
CA HIS A 69 -0.68 17.33 -4.96
C HIS A 69 0.44 16.47 -5.61
N TYR A 70 1.69 16.93 -5.54
CA TYR A 70 2.82 16.19 -6.10
C TYR A 70 3.10 14.88 -5.35
N LEU A 71 3.00 14.89 -4.02
CA LEU A 71 3.30 13.73 -3.19
C LEU A 71 2.24 12.63 -3.34
N ARG A 72 0.96 12.98 -3.48
CA ARG A 72 -0.08 11.99 -3.79
C ARG A 72 0.17 11.33 -5.14
N ARG A 73 0.62 12.07 -6.15
CA ARG A 73 1.01 11.50 -7.45
C ARG A 73 2.21 10.56 -7.31
N ALA A 74 3.23 10.95 -6.54
CA ALA A 74 4.37 10.07 -6.24
C ALA A 74 3.92 8.75 -5.57
N LEU A 75 2.97 8.81 -4.62
CA LEU A 75 2.40 7.59 -4.00
C LEU A 75 1.57 6.73 -4.94
N THR A 76 1.02 7.28 -6.03
CA THR A 76 0.36 6.43 -7.03
C THR A 76 1.36 5.55 -7.80
N ILE A 77 2.62 5.98 -7.88
CA ILE A 77 3.68 5.27 -8.59
C ILE A 77 4.35 4.26 -7.65
N ASP A 78 4.76 4.72 -6.46
CA ASP A 78 5.24 3.85 -5.38
C ASP A 78 4.46 4.12 -4.08
N PRO A 79 3.42 3.31 -3.79
CA PRO A 79 2.64 3.42 -2.58
C PRO A 79 3.41 3.11 -1.29
N THR A 80 4.62 2.53 -1.40
CA THR A 80 5.45 2.07 -0.27
C THR A 80 6.61 2.99 0.05
N ASP A 81 6.79 4.08 -0.71
CA ASP A 81 7.86 5.04 -0.50
C ASP A 81 7.68 5.79 0.85
N ALA A 82 8.51 5.41 1.82
CA ALA A 82 8.49 5.96 3.17
C ALA A 82 8.81 7.46 3.21
N GLU A 83 9.66 7.94 2.29
CA GLU A 83 10.01 9.37 2.20
C GLU A 83 8.81 10.17 1.73
N VAL A 84 8.12 9.69 0.69
CA VAL A 84 6.90 10.34 0.17
C VAL A 84 5.80 10.37 1.22
N GLN A 85 5.58 9.26 1.95
CA GLN A 85 4.57 9.19 3.01
C GLN A 85 4.86 10.16 4.16
N TYR A 86 6.13 10.28 4.56
CA TYR A 86 6.55 11.26 5.57
C TYR A 86 6.31 12.69 5.09
N LEU A 87 6.73 13.03 3.87
CA LEU A 87 6.53 14.36 3.30
C LEU A 87 5.04 14.70 3.15
N LEU A 88 4.20 13.71 2.80
CA LEU A 88 2.75 13.89 2.71
C LEU A 88 2.17 14.18 4.10
N ALA A 89 2.59 13.42 5.11
CA ALA A 89 2.16 13.65 6.49
C ALA A 89 2.59 15.04 7.00
N ASP A 90 3.83 15.47 6.72
CA ASP A 90 4.29 16.82 7.07
C ASP A 90 3.48 17.92 6.36
N SER A 91 3.20 17.74 5.07
CA SER A 91 2.32 18.64 4.32
C SER A 91 0.92 18.73 4.91
N LEU A 92 0.32 17.59 5.29
CA LEU A 92 -1.01 17.55 5.92
C LEU A 92 -1.02 18.23 7.29
N ARG A 93 0.02 18.04 8.12
CA ARG A 93 0.17 18.73 9.41
C ARG A 93 0.29 20.24 9.25
N LYS A 94 1.00 20.71 8.23
CA LYS A 94 1.10 22.15 7.89
C LYS A 94 -0.21 22.75 7.38
N GLN A 95 -1.18 21.92 7.03
CA GLN A 95 -2.55 22.31 6.66
C GLN A 95 -3.55 22.09 7.82
N ASP A 96 -3.06 21.84 9.05
CA ASP A 96 -3.87 21.50 10.23
C ASP A 96 -4.72 20.22 10.10
N ARG A 97 -4.41 19.35 9.11
CA ARG A 97 -5.08 18.07 8.86
C ARG A 97 -4.38 16.93 9.60
N PHE A 98 -4.35 17.03 10.93
CA PHE A 98 -3.61 16.11 11.80
C PHE A 98 -4.11 14.66 11.74
N GLU A 99 -5.42 14.45 11.68
CA GLU A 99 -6.00 13.10 11.62
C GLU A 99 -5.58 12.36 10.35
N GLU A 100 -5.59 13.04 9.20
CA GLU A 100 -5.16 12.45 7.93
C GLU A 100 -3.65 12.20 7.90
N ALA A 101 -2.84 13.08 8.50
CA ALA A 101 -1.41 12.88 8.62
C ALA A 101 -1.07 11.63 9.46
N GLU A 102 -1.74 11.46 10.61
CA GLU A 102 -1.56 10.27 11.45
C GLU A 102 -2.04 9.01 10.73
N ALA A 103 -3.15 9.06 9.99
CA ALA A 103 -3.64 7.93 9.22
C ALA A 103 -2.61 7.45 8.18
N VAL A 104 -1.95 8.37 7.47
CA VAL A 104 -0.89 8.03 6.49
C VAL A 104 0.29 7.32 7.18
N LEU A 105 0.77 7.87 8.30
CA LEU A 105 1.92 7.31 9.03
C LEU A 105 1.59 5.97 9.71
N GLU A 106 0.37 5.82 10.21
CA GLU A 106 -0.11 4.58 10.82
C GLU A 106 -0.25 3.48 9.76
N GLN A 107 -0.80 3.80 8.60
CA GLN A 107 -0.89 2.86 7.48
C GLN A 107 0.51 2.39 7.04
N HIS A 108 1.50 3.29 6.97
CA HIS A 108 2.89 2.92 6.69
C HIS A 108 3.43 1.93 7.74
N ARG A 109 3.29 2.26 9.03
CA ARG A 109 3.76 1.41 10.15
C ARG A 109 3.10 0.03 10.12
N GLN A 110 1.81 -0.03 9.84
CA GLN A 110 1.08 -1.29 9.73
C GLN A 110 1.56 -2.12 8.54
N ASN A 111 1.82 -1.50 7.40
CA ASN A 111 2.35 -2.19 6.21
C ASN A 111 3.76 -2.75 6.45
N GLU A 112 4.65 -1.99 7.08
CA GLU A 112 5.98 -2.51 7.46
C GLU A 112 5.89 -3.67 8.45
N ALA A 113 5.07 -3.53 9.50
CA ALA A 113 4.90 -4.58 10.51
C ALA A 113 4.35 -5.87 9.88
N ARG A 114 3.37 -5.73 8.99
CA ARG A 114 2.78 -6.81 8.22
C ARG A 114 3.81 -7.51 7.32
N LEU A 115 4.67 -6.76 6.63
CA LEU A 115 5.73 -7.34 5.78
C LEU A 115 6.81 -8.07 6.60
N LYS A 116 7.22 -7.51 7.74
CA LYS A 116 8.18 -8.15 8.67
C LYS A 116 7.61 -9.48 9.19
N ARG A 117 6.34 -9.46 9.62
CA ARG A 117 5.62 -10.65 10.08
C ARG A 117 5.51 -11.71 8.99
N PHE A 118 5.15 -11.32 7.76
CA PHE A 118 5.12 -12.22 6.61
C PHE A 118 6.47 -12.92 6.37
N THR A 119 7.54 -12.14 6.35
CA THR A 119 8.90 -12.65 6.10
C THR A 119 9.33 -13.63 7.20
N GLN A 120 8.97 -13.35 8.46
CA GLN A 120 9.20 -14.27 9.56
C GLN A 120 8.44 -15.59 9.37
N LEU A 121 7.14 -15.52 9.07
CA LEU A 121 6.31 -16.72 8.88
C LEU A 121 6.82 -17.60 7.72
N LEU A 122 7.22 -16.98 6.60
CA LEU A 122 7.80 -17.72 5.48
C LEU A 122 9.11 -18.41 5.88
N ARG A 123 9.95 -17.76 6.68
CA ARG A 123 11.16 -18.39 7.20
C ARG A 123 10.82 -19.58 8.10
N GLU A 124 9.89 -19.42 9.03
CA GLU A 124 9.43 -20.51 9.90
C GLU A 124 8.93 -21.70 9.09
N ALA A 125 8.17 -21.45 8.01
CA ALA A 125 7.69 -22.48 7.09
C ALA A 125 8.80 -23.27 6.38
N THR A 126 9.96 -22.64 6.14
CA THR A 126 11.12 -23.33 5.53
C THR A 126 11.87 -24.21 6.53
N GLU A 127 11.82 -23.87 7.81
CA GLU A 127 12.51 -24.61 8.87
C GLU A 127 11.67 -25.77 9.38
N ARG A 128 10.34 -25.57 9.50
CA ARG A 128 9.38 -26.57 9.96
C ARG A 128 8.05 -26.41 9.23
N PRO A 129 7.28 -27.49 8.98
CA PRO A 129 5.93 -27.38 8.48
C PRO A 129 5.09 -26.51 9.43
N LEU A 130 4.53 -25.40 8.91
CA LEU A 130 3.55 -24.61 9.63
C LEU A 130 2.28 -25.43 9.77
N THR A 131 1.84 -25.65 11.01
CA THR A 131 0.60 -26.39 11.32
C THR A 131 -0.46 -25.51 11.97
N ASP A 132 -0.10 -24.30 12.38
CA ASP A 132 -1.02 -23.34 12.99
C ASP A 132 -1.95 -22.74 11.91
N PRO A 133 -3.26 -23.00 11.97
CA PRO A 133 -4.22 -22.48 11.00
C PRO A 133 -4.23 -20.95 10.93
N ASP A 134 -3.95 -20.25 12.04
CA ASP A 134 -3.90 -18.78 12.07
C ASP A 134 -2.73 -18.24 11.25
N ALA A 135 -1.54 -18.83 11.41
CA ALA A 135 -0.35 -18.47 10.63
C ALA A 135 -0.51 -18.77 9.13
N LEU A 136 -1.11 -19.92 8.79
CA LEU A 136 -1.41 -20.30 7.42
C LEU A 136 -2.44 -19.36 6.78
N CYS A 137 -3.48 -18.98 7.54
CA CYS A 137 -4.47 -17.98 7.15
C CYS A 137 -3.82 -16.62 6.87
N GLU A 138 -2.94 -16.18 7.78
CA GLU A 138 -2.21 -14.93 7.69
C GLU A 138 -1.38 -14.87 6.40
N ILE A 139 -0.55 -15.89 6.13
CA ILE A 139 0.21 -16.01 4.88
C ILE A 139 -0.72 -15.97 3.66
N GLY A 140 -1.83 -16.72 3.71
CA GLY A 140 -2.80 -16.78 2.61
C GLY A 140 -3.38 -15.41 2.26
N ARG A 141 -3.82 -14.64 3.26
CA ARG A 141 -4.33 -13.27 3.06
C ARG A 141 -3.26 -12.35 2.46
N LEU A 142 -2.02 -12.45 2.93
CA LEU A 142 -0.91 -11.61 2.45
C LEU A 142 -0.58 -11.84 0.99
N PHE A 143 -0.61 -13.09 0.53
CA PHE A 143 -0.47 -13.39 -0.91
C PHE A 143 -1.66 -12.89 -1.73
N LEU A 144 -2.89 -12.98 -1.21
CA LEU A 144 -4.07 -12.41 -1.90
C LEU A 144 -3.96 -10.88 -2.05
N ASP A 145 -3.53 -10.18 -0.99
CA ASP A 145 -3.30 -8.73 -1.01
C ASP A 145 -2.20 -8.36 -2.04
N GLY A 146 -1.15 -9.17 -2.11
CA GLY A 146 -0.06 -9.06 -3.08
C GLY A 146 -0.43 -9.49 -4.52
N LYS A 147 -1.72 -9.74 -4.82
CA LYS A 147 -2.23 -10.22 -6.12
C LYS A 147 -1.67 -11.58 -6.57
N GLN A 148 -1.14 -12.38 -5.65
CA GLN A 148 -0.65 -13.74 -5.90
C GLN A 148 -1.72 -14.77 -5.54
N GLU A 149 -2.82 -14.75 -6.31
CA GLU A 149 -4.05 -15.51 -6.02
C GLU A 149 -3.82 -17.00 -5.75
N ARG A 150 -3.02 -17.65 -6.61
CA ARG A 150 -2.74 -19.10 -6.51
C ARG A 150 -2.09 -19.47 -5.18
N LEU A 151 -1.10 -18.68 -4.75
CA LEU A 151 -0.42 -18.93 -3.48
C LEU A 151 -1.33 -18.58 -2.30
N GLY A 152 -2.06 -17.48 -2.38
CA GLY A 152 -3.01 -17.09 -1.33
C GLY A 152 -4.06 -18.16 -1.07
N LEU A 153 -4.68 -18.69 -2.13
CA LEU A 153 -5.65 -19.78 -2.02
C LEU A 153 -5.01 -21.08 -1.52
N TYR A 154 -3.78 -21.40 -1.93
CA TYR A 154 -3.07 -22.59 -1.45
C TYR A 154 -2.91 -22.56 0.07
N TRP A 155 -2.38 -21.47 0.63
CA TRP A 155 -2.18 -21.33 2.07
C TRP A 155 -3.50 -21.33 2.85
N LEU A 156 -4.56 -20.72 2.32
CA LEU A 156 -5.89 -20.79 2.92
C LEU A 156 -6.48 -22.20 2.87
N GLN A 157 -6.22 -23.00 1.82
CA GLN A 157 -6.63 -24.41 1.82
C GLN A 157 -5.85 -25.22 2.87
N GLN A 158 -4.54 -25.01 3.00
CA GLN A 158 -3.73 -25.64 4.04
C GLN A 158 -4.26 -25.31 5.44
N ALA A 159 -4.65 -24.06 5.70
CA ALA A 159 -5.29 -23.69 6.98
C ALA A 159 -6.57 -24.51 7.25
N LEU A 160 -7.41 -24.74 6.24
CA LEU A 160 -8.62 -25.57 6.37
C LEU A 160 -8.34 -27.08 6.46
N GLU A 161 -7.20 -27.56 5.99
CA GLU A 161 -6.78 -28.96 6.20
C GLU A 161 -6.45 -29.21 7.67
N HIS A 162 -5.88 -28.21 8.36
CA HIS A 162 -5.58 -28.27 9.79
C HIS A 162 -6.79 -27.97 10.68
N ASP A 163 -7.60 -26.96 10.33
CA ASP A 163 -8.87 -26.67 11.00
C ASP A 163 -9.98 -26.34 9.96
N PRO A 164 -10.82 -27.34 9.61
CA PRO A 164 -11.89 -27.17 8.62
C PRO A 164 -12.96 -26.14 8.98
N ALA A 165 -13.07 -25.78 10.27
CA ALA A 165 -14.03 -24.82 10.79
C ALA A 165 -13.37 -23.46 11.13
N HIS A 166 -12.11 -23.26 10.74
CA HIS A 166 -11.32 -22.09 11.11
C HIS A 166 -11.99 -20.77 10.65
N PRO A 167 -12.57 -19.98 11.57
CA PRO A 167 -13.42 -18.85 11.17
C PRO A 167 -12.67 -17.77 10.37
N PRO A 168 -11.44 -17.35 10.74
CA PRO A 168 -10.65 -16.40 9.95
C PRO A 168 -10.44 -16.83 8.49
N THR A 169 -10.17 -18.11 8.24
CA THR A 169 -9.91 -18.61 6.88
C THR A 169 -11.19 -18.71 6.07
N LEU A 170 -12.28 -19.21 6.67
CA LEU A 170 -13.58 -19.27 6.01
C LEU A 170 -14.09 -17.88 5.63
N GLN A 171 -13.90 -16.89 6.51
CA GLN A 171 -14.22 -15.49 6.22
C GLN A 171 -13.36 -14.95 5.07
N ALA A 172 -12.04 -15.18 5.10
CA ALA A 172 -11.13 -14.71 4.06
C ALA A 172 -11.48 -15.26 2.66
N LEU A 173 -11.84 -16.55 2.59
CA LEU A 173 -12.28 -17.18 1.35
C LEU A 173 -13.64 -16.63 0.89
N ALA A 174 -14.58 -16.42 1.81
CA ALA A 174 -15.87 -15.81 1.48
C ALA A 174 -15.70 -14.41 0.85
N ASP A 175 -14.89 -13.56 1.49
CA ASP A 175 -14.64 -12.20 1.04
C ASP A 175 -13.91 -12.17 -0.31
N TYR A 176 -12.92 -13.05 -0.49
CA TYR A 176 -12.22 -13.20 -1.76
C TYR A 176 -13.16 -13.59 -2.91
N TYR A 177 -13.98 -14.63 -2.72
CA TYR A 177 -14.88 -15.11 -3.77
C TYR A 177 -15.99 -14.12 -4.10
N GLU A 178 -16.45 -13.34 -3.11
CA GLU A 178 -17.39 -12.25 -3.36
C GLU A 178 -16.77 -11.15 -4.21
N LYS A 179 -15.53 -10.75 -3.89
CA LYS A 179 -14.78 -9.70 -4.64
C LYS A 179 -14.59 -10.05 -6.11
N ILE A 180 -14.39 -11.32 -6.44
CA ILE A 180 -14.23 -11.78 -7.84
C ILE A 180 -15.56 -12.20 -8.51
N GLY A 181 -16.71 -11.86 -7.90
CA GLY A 181 -18.04 -12.11 -8.45
C GLY A 181 -18.55 -13.55 -8.36
N GLN A 182 -17.86 -14.43 -7.63
CA GLN A 182 -18.25 -15.83 -7.44
C GLN A 182 -19.13 -16.01 -6.20
N ALA A 183 -20.30 -15.35 -6.21
CA ALA A 183 -21.24 -15.32 -5.08
C ALA A 183 -21.65 -16.71 -4.56
N ALA A 184 -21.80 -17.70 -5.46
CA ALA A 184 -22.14 -19.07 -5.08
C ALA A 184 -21.04 -19.70 -4.20
N LYS A 185 -19.76 -19.50 -4.53
CA LYS A 185 -18.65 -19.99 -3.71
C LYS A 185 -18.54 -19.24 -2.39
N ALA A 186 -18.72 -17.92 -2.41
CA ALA A 186 -18.73 -17.11 -1.18
C ALA A 186 -19.81 -17.60 -0.20
N ALA A 187 -21.02 -17.92 -0.70
CA ALA A 187 -22.11 -18.45 0.10
C ALA A 187 -21.77 -19.80 0.75
N VAL A 188 -21.02 -20.67 0.08
CA VAL A 188 -20.55 -21.95 0.65
C VAL A 188 -19.68 -21.72 1.88
N TYR A 189 -18.68 -20.83 1.79
CA TYR A 189 -17.80 -20.54 2.93
C TYR A 189 -18.53 -19.81 4.06
N ARG A 190 -19.46 -18.89 3.75
CA ARG A 190 -20.35 -18.27 4.75
C ARG A 190 -21.25 -19.28 5.46
N GLY A 191 -21.72 -20.30 4.74
CA GLY A 191 -22.50 -21.39 5.33
C GLY A 191 -21.73 -22.16 6.39
N LYS A 192 -20.42 -22.35 6.17
CA LYS A 192 -19.52 -23.05 7.10
C LYS A 192 -19.16 -22.24 8.36
N LEU A 193 -19.31 -20.91 8.34
CA LEU A 193 -19.08 -20.03 9.50
C LEU A 193 -20.17 -20.15 10.57
N LYS A 194 -21.37 -20.62 10.20
CA LYS A 194 -22.46 -20.79 11.17
C LYS A 194 -22.18 -22.02 12.02
N PRO A 195 -22.23 -21.94 13.37
CA PRO A 195 -22.01 -23.10 14.20
C PRO A 195 -23.02 -24.20 13.83
N ALA A 196 -22.52 -25.43 13.73
CA ALA A 196 -23.29 -26.64 13.42
C ALA A 196 -24.27 -27.00 14.55
N GLY A 197 -25.25 -26.12 14.82
CA GLY A 197 -26.07 -26.15 16.02
C GLY A 197 -27.39 -25.38 15.93
N HIS A 198 -27.95 -25.17 14.74
CA HIS A 198 -29.36 -24.76 14.59
C HIS A 198 -30.12 -25.76 13.72
N ALA A 199 -30.21 -26.99 14.22
CA ALA A 199 -31.30 -27.89 13.90
C ALA A 199 -32.33 -27.80 15.04
N VAL A 200 -33.07 -26.69 15.20
CA VAL A 200 -34.30 -26.68 16.00
C VAL A 200 -35.33 -25.70 15.43
N SER A 201 -36.45 -26.29 15.00
CA SER A 201 -37.83 -25.80 15.08
C SER A 201 -38.25 -24.58 14.26
N ALA A 202 -38.88 -24.87 13.10
CA ALA A 202 -40.06 -24.13 12.65
C ALA A 202 -40.85 -24.98 11.64
N ALA A 203 -41.63 -25.94 12.13
CA ALA A 203 -42.74 -26.52 11.37
C ALA A 203 -43.85 -27.03 12.31
N SER A 204 -44.26 -26.19 13.26
CA SER A 204 -45.61 -26.30 13.87
C SER A 204 -46.58 -25.46 13.05
N VAL A 205 -47.00 -25.94 11.87
CA VAL A 205 -48.20 -25.44 11.19
C VAL A 205 -48.90 -26.58 10.43
N LYS A 206 -50.17 -26.80 10.80
CA LYS A 206 -51.26 -27.54 10.11
C LYS A 206 -51.35 -29.07 10.28
N ARG A 207 -52.17 -29.49 11.24
CA ARG A 207 -53.35 -30.36 11.02
C ARG A 207 -54.51 -29.72 11.80
N ARG A 208 -55.46 -29.08 11.11
CA ARG A 208 -56.76 -29.64 10.70
C ARG A 208 -57.56 -30.18 11.87
#